data_AF-A0A9E2IZD2-F1
#
_entry.id   AF-A0A9E2IZD2-F1
#
_cell.length_a   1.000
_cell.length_b   1.000
_cell.length_c   1.000
_cell.angle_alpha   90.00
_cell.angle_beta   90.00
_cell.angle_gamma   90.00
#
_symmetry.space_group_name_H-M   'P 1'
#
loop_
_entity.id
_entity.type
_entity.pdbx_description
1 polymer ?
#
loop_
_entity_poly.entity_id
_entity_poly.type
_entity_poly.pdbx_seq_one_letter_code
_entity_poly.pdbx_strand_id
1 'polypeptide(L)'
;RERAYLTSPQPFLGYFFMLEDCEASNRPVKVQEPHFKVFPEFVGASYLRRYELFCRKLVLERHYTAAAFIASTADGGIRGRFSTPAEDLSLERFARVLVAHLGSFV
;
A
#
# COMPACT_ATOMS: atom_id res chain seq x y z
N ARG A 1 -23.06 9.10 5.99
CA ARG A 1 -23.42 8.81 4.58
C ARG A 1 -24.94 8.96 4.44
N GLU A 2 -25.40 9.93 3.66
CA GLU A 2 -26.82 10.39 3.56
C GLU A 2 -27.63 9.66 2.46
N ARG A 3 -27.48 8.34 2.30
CA ARG A 3 -28.19 7.55 1.26
C ARG A 3 -28.03 8.07 -0.20
N ALA A 4 -26.96 8.79 -0.50
CA ALA A 4 -26.66 9.28 -1.86
C ALA A 4 -26.33 8.17 -2.87
N TYR A 5 -26.08 6.94 -2.39
CA TYR A 5 -25.89 5.77 -3.23
C TYR A 5 -27.12 4.86 -3.10
N LEU A 6 -27.44 4.14 -4.19
CA LEU A 6 -28.41 3.05 -4.18
C LEU A 6 -28.07 2.05 -3.06
N THR A 7 -29.00 1.16 -2.70
CA THR A 7 -28.78 0.05 -1.75
C THR A 7 -27.82 -1.00 -2.35
N SER A 8 -26.60 -0.58 -2.68
CA SER A 8 -25.54 -1.40 -3.22
C SER A 8 -24.62 -1.84 -2.08
N PRO A 9 -24.05 -3.04 -2.16
CA PRO A 9 -22.99 -3.46 -1.27
C PRO A 9 -21.80 -2.48 -1.32
N GLN A 10 -20.96 -2.51 -0.28
CA GLN A 10 -19.74 -1.71 -0.26
C GLN A 10 -18.88 -2.06 -1.49
N PRO A 11 -18.44 -1.08 -2.30
CA PRO A 11 -17.57 -1.36 -3.43
C PRO A 11 -16.18 -1.79 -2.95
N PHE A 12 -15.48 -2.58 -3.77
CA PHE A 12 -14.06 -2.83 -3.60
C PHE A 12 -13.28 -1.54 -3.83
N LEU A 13 -12.47 -1.16 -2.85
CA LEU A 13 -11.54 -0.06 -3.01
C LEU A 13 -10.12 -0.59 -2.81
N GLY A 14 -9.39 -0.76 -3.91
CA GLY A 14 -8.03 -1.26 -3.93
C GLY A 14 -7.00 -0.14 -4.11
N TYR A 15 -5.85 -0.24 -3.44
CA TYR A 15 -4.70 0.64 -3.65
C TYR A 15 -3.51 -0.16 -4.19
N PHE A 16 -3.07 0.13 -5.41
CA PHE A 16 -1.85 -0.46 -5.97
C PHE A 16 -0.76 0.61 -6.03
N PHE A 17 0.38 0.34 -5.40
CA PHE A 17 1.51 1.25 -5.35
C PHE A 17 2.76 0.58 -5.89
N MET A 18 3.48 1.29 -6.75
CA MET A 18 4.76 0.86 -7.30
C MET A 18 5.79 1.96 -7.03
N LEU A 19 6.92 1.56 -6.47
CA LEU A 19 8.04 2.45 -6.17
C LEU A 19 9.29 2.00 -6.91
N GLU A 20 10.11 2.94 -7.36
CA GLU A 20 11.44 2.61 -7.84
C GLU A 20 12.30 2.08 -6.68
N ASP A 21 12.92 0.92 -6.88
CA ASP A 21 13.93 0.36 -5.98
C ASP A 21 15.29 0.96 -6.33
N CYS A 22 15.69 2.00 -5.59
CA CYS A 22 16.94 2.72 -5.78
C CYS A 22 17.52 3.19 -4.44
N GLU A 23 18.77 3.66 -4.43
CA GLU A 23 19.42 4.11 -3.20
C GLU A 23 18.60 5.22 -2.49
N ALA A 24 18.02 6.13 -3.26
CA ALA A 24 17.25 7.24 -2.72
C ALA A 24 15.94 6.79 -2.02
N SER A 25 15.30 5.72 -2.52
CA SER A 25 14.08 5.18 -1.91
C SER A 25 14.35 4.28 -0.70
N ASN A 26 15.54 3.67 -0.66
CA ASN A 26 15.97 2.75 0.39
C ASN A 26 16.72 3.42 1.56
N ARG A 27 17.34 4.58 1.36
CA ARG A 27 18.08 5.27 2.43
C ARG A 27 17.13 5.84 3.51
N PRO A 28 17.49 5.73 4.80
CA PRO A 28 16.79 6.43 5.89
C PRO A 28 16.67 7.93 5.62
N VAL A 29 15.51 8.52 5.93
CA VAL A 29 15.32 9.97 5.83
C VAL A 29 15.02 10.58 7.20
N LYS A 30 15.54 11.80 7.43
CA LYS A 30 15.32 12.53 8.69
C LYS A 30 13.85 12.90 8.84
N VAL A 31 13.41 13.00 10.09
CA VAL A 31 12.08 13.49 10.44
C VAL A 31 12.21 14.87 11.06
N GLN A 32 11.26 15.76 10.77
CA GLN A 32 11.11 17.03 11.48
C GLN A 32 9.88 16.94 12.38
N GLU A 33 10.04 17.28 13.65
CA GLU A 33 8.99 17.21 14.68
C GLU A 33 8.77 18.58 15.36
N PRO A 34 8.50 19.68 14.62
CA PRO A 34 8.44 21.01 15.22
C PRO A 34 7.25 21.20 16.19
N HIS A 35 6.19 20.41 16.06
CA HIS A 35 4.94 20.58 16.81
C HIS A 35 4.49 19.32 17.55
N PHE A 36 4.64 18.14 16.94
CA PHE A 36 4.21 16.87 17.50
C PHE A 36 5.26 15.79 17.24
N LYS A 37 5.30 14.81 18.14
CA LYS A 37 6.12 13.62 17.96
C LYS A 37 5.54 12.76 16.84
N VAL A 38 6.40 12.34 15.91
CA VAL A 38 6.05 11.29 14.96
C VAL A 38 6.00 9.95 15.67
N PHE A 39 5.25 9.02 15.08
CA PHE A 39 5.24 7.67 15.59
C PHE A 39 6.62 7.01 15.40
N PRO A 40 7.08 6.17 16.36
CA PRO A 40 8.42 5.59 16.35
C PRO A 40 8.76 4.85 15.06
N GLU A 41 7.79 4.20 14.40
CA GLU A 41 8.01 3.46 13.16
C GLU A 41 8.45 4.33 11.96
N PHE A 42 8.30 5.67 12.05
CA PHE A 42 8.73 6.60 11.01
C PHE A 42 10.15 7.16 11.25
N VAL A 43 10.70 7.00 12.46
CA VAL A 43 12.03 7.48 12.82
C VAL A 43 13.08 6.61 12.12
N GLY A 44 13.92 7.22 11.27
CA GLY A 44 14.92 6.48 10.49
C GLY A 44 14.35 5.61 9.37
N ALA A 45 13.04 5.67 9.10
CA ALA A 45 12.43 4.94 8.00
C ALA A 45 12.83 5.55 6.65
N SER A 46 13.12 4.69 5.67
CA SER A 46 13.28 5.06 4.26
C SER A 46 11.93 5.35 3.59
N TYR A 47 11.93 5.90 2.37
CA TYR A 47 10.67 6.09 1.64
C TYR A 47 9.95 4.76 1.41
N LEU A 48 10.67 3.71 1.04
CA LEU A 48 10.12 2.37 0.86
C LEU A 48 9.40 1.91 2.15
N ARG A 49 10.05 2.03 3.31
CA ARG A 49 9.45 1.65 4.60
C ARG A 49 8.25 2.53 4.96
N ARG A 50 8.28 3.82 4.67
CA ARG A 50 7.16 4.74 4.91
C ARG A 50 5.93 4.40 4.06
N TYR A 51 6.13 4.04 2.79
CA TYR A 51 5.03 3.62 1.92
C TYR A 51 4.45 2.26 2.31
N GLU A 52 5.28 1.34 2.81
CA GLU A 52 4.81 0.09 3.41
C GLU A 52 3.88 0.35 4.60
N LEU A 53 4.29 1.22 5.54
CA LEU A 53 3.47 1.63 6.68
C LEU A 53 2.17 2.31 6.25
N PHE A 54 2.24 3.18 5.23
CA PHE A 54 1.07 3.86 4.67
C PHE A 54 0.05 2.85 4.11
N CYS A 55 0.48 1.91 3.26
CA CYS A 55 -0.39 0.91 2.67
C CYS A 55 -1.07 0.03 3.73
N ARG A 56 -0.33 -0.36 4.80
CA ARG A 56 -0.92 -1.10 5.92
C ARG A 56 -1.98 -0.28 6.65
N LYS A 57 -1.69 0.98 6.97
CA LYS A 57 -2.64 1.85 7.68
C LYS A 57 -3.91 2.11 6.84
N LEU A 58 -3.80 2.24 5.52
CA LEU A 58 -4.98 2.35 4.63
C LEU A 58 -5.97 1.17 4.79
N VAL A 59 -5.45 -0.05 4.91
CA VAL A 59 -6.27 -1.26 5.06
C VAL A 59 -6.76 -1.41 6.51
N LEU A 60 -5.88 -1.21 7.49
CA LEU A 60 -6.21 -1.34 8.92
C LEU A 60 -7.32 -0.36 9.35
N GLU A 61 -7.25 0.88 8.88
CA GLU A 61 -8.26 1.93 9.17
C GLU A 61 -9.50 1.83 8.27
N ARG A 62 -9.62 0.75 7.47
CA ARG A 62 -10.75 0.46 6.58
C ARG A 62 -11.02 1.57 5.55
N HIS A 63 -10.01 2.36 5.21
CA HIS A 63 -10.07 3.30 4.10
C HIS A 63 -10.05 2.56 2.76
N TYR A 64 -9.33 1.44 2.68
CA TYR A 64 -9.25 0.57 1.52
C TYR A 64 -9.56 -0.88 1.89
N THR A 65 -10.12 -1.63 0.95
CA THR A 65 -10.40 -3.07 1.09
C THR A 65 -9.11 -3.89 1.06
N ALA A 66 -8.18 -3.53 0.19
CA ALA A 66 -6.87 -4.17 0.06
C ALA A 66 -5.85 -3.18 -0.53
N ALA A 67 -4.57 -3.43 -0.24
CA ALA A 67 -3.46 -2.72 -0.86
C ALA A 67 -2.41 -3.72 -1.38
N ALA A 68 -1.81 -3.38 -2.51
CA ALA A 68 -0.63 -4.04 -3.06
C ALA A 68 0.51 -3.04 -3.15
N PHE A 69 1.70 -3.42 -2.71
CA PHE A 69 2.90 -2.61 -2.81
C PHE A 69 4.04 -3.43 -3.40
N ILE A 70 4.55 -2.99 -4.55
CA ILE A 70 5.73 -3.56 -5.18
C ILE A 70 6.84 -2.51 -5.34
N ALA A 71 8.08 -2.97 -5.38
CA ALA A 71 9.23 -2.15 -5.73
C ALA A 71 10.01 -2.81 -6.88
N SER A 72 10.60 -2.00 -7.77
CA SER A 72 11.46 -2.53 -8.83
C SER A 72 12.50 -1.50 -9.27
N THR A 73 13.68 -1.95 -9.69
CA THR A 73 14.65 -1.05 -10.33
C THR A 73 14.12 -0.58 -11.69
N ALA A 74 14.57 0.57 -12.18
CA ALA A 74 14.16 1.08 -13.49
C ALA A 74 14.43 0.09 -14.64
N ASP A 75 15.57 -0.62 -14.60
CA ASP A 75 15.97 -1.59 -15.62
C ASP A 75 15.31 -2.97 -15.45
N GLY A 76 14.96 -3.34 -14.21
CA GLY A 76 14.37 -4.63 -13.87
C GLY A 76 12.86 -4.63 -14.03
N GLY A 77 12.20 -3.52 -13.69
CA GLY A 77 10.75 -3.37 -13.72
C GLY A 77 10.16 -3.57 -15.11
N ILE A 78 10.81 -3.04 -16.15
CA ILE A 78 10.38 -3.24 -17.55
C ILE A 78 10.44 -4.71 -18.01
N ARG A 79 11.19 -5.56 -17.29
CA ARG A 79 11.30 -7.01 -17.51
C ARG A 79 10.38 -7.81 -16.58
N GLY A 80 9.48 -7.13 -15.87
CA GLY A 80 8.58 -7.75 -14.89
C GLY A 80 9.26 -8.18 -13.59
N ARG A 81 10.51 -7.74 -13.34
CA ARG A 81 11.20 -8.05 -12.08
C ARG A 81 10.79 -7.03 -11.03
N PHE A 82 10.17 -7.50 -9.96
CA PHE A 82 9.78 -6.70 -8.81
C PHE A 82 10.01 -7.47 -7.52
N SER A 83 10.07 -6.74 -6.41
CA SER A 83 10.05 -7.25 -5.06
C SER A 83 8.77 -6.80 -4.36
N THR A 84 8.35 -7.55 -3.36
CA THR A 84 7.24 -7.19 -2.49
C THR A 84 7.82 -6.88 -1.11
N PRO A 85 7.78 -5.62 -0.64
CA PRO A 85 8.35 -5.24 0.66
C PRO A 85 7.73 -5.94 1.86
N ALA A 86 6.50 -6.46 1.70
CA ALA A 86 5.70 -7.03 2.76
C ALA A 86 4.71 -8.06 2.21
N GLU A 87 4.73 -9.29 2.72
CA GLU A 87 3.87 -10.40 2.23
C GLU A 87 2.37 -10.05 2.31
N ASP A 88 1.97 -9.33 3.34
CA ASP A 88 0.60 -8.87 3.56
C ASP A 88 0.15 -7.80 2.55
N LEU A 89 1.09 -7.21 1.79
CA LEU A 89 0.89 -6.26 0.69
C LEU A 89 1.25 -6.87 -0.69
N SER A 90 1.31 -8.20 -0.80
CA SER A 90 1.60 -8.88 -2.07
C SER A 90 0.51 -8.67 -3.11
N LEU A 91 0.91 -8.66 -4.39
CA LEU A 91 -0.01 -8.54 -5.53
C LEU A 91 -0.95 -9.75 -5.59
N GLU A 92 -0.45 -10.94 -5.25
CA GLU A 92 -1.20 -12.19 -5.19
C GLU A 92 -2.32 -12.09 -4.15
N ARG A 93 -2.02 -11.56 -2.95
CA ARG A 93 -3.03 -11.36 -1.92
C ARG A 93 -4.07 -10.34 -2.36
N PHE A 94 -3.64 -9.22 -2.93
CA PHE A 94 -4.55 -8.21 -3.48
C PHE A 94 -5.51 -8.81 -4.53
N ALA A 95 -4.98 -9.57 -5.49
CA ALA A 95 -5.78 -10.22 -6.53
C ALA A 95 -6.76 -11.24 -5.94
N ARG A 96 -6.35 -12.04 -4.96
CA ARG A 96 -7.25 -12.98 -4.26
C ARG A 96 -8.41 -12.26 -3.58
N VAL A 97 -8.16 -11.14 -2.89
CA VAL A 97 -9.22 -10.36 -2.23
C VAL A 97 -10.16 -9.75 -3.27
N LEU A 98 -9.63 -9.24 -4.38
CA LEU A 98 -10.44 -8.70 -5.48
C LEU A 98 -11.34 -9.80 -6.08
N VAL A 99 -10.79 -10.96 -6.41
CA VAL A 99 -11.56 -12.09 -6.99
C VAL A 99 -12.63 -12.57 -6.00
N ALA A 100 -12.30 -12.70 -4.72
CA ALA A 100 -13.28 -13.07 -3.69
C ALA A 100 -14.40 -12.03 -3.57
N HIS A 101 -14.06 -10.73 -3.66
CA HIS A 101 -15.05 -9.66 -3.64
C HIS A 101 -15.99 -9.75 -4.85
N LEU A 102 -15.45 -9.95 -6.07
CA LEU A 102 -16.27 -10.15 -7.27
C LEU A 102 -17.17 -11.40 -7.17
N GLY A 103 -16.64 -12.50 -6.63
CA GLY A 103 -17.38 -13.75 -6.45
C GLY A 103 -18.50 -13.65 -5.41
N SER A 104 -18.40 -12.73 -4.44
CA SER A 104 -19.44 -12.52 -3.41
C SER A 104 -20.73 -11.87 -3.94
N PHE A 105 -20.74 -11.39 -5.19
CA PHE A 105 -21.90 -10.79 -5.84
C PHE A 105 -22.54 -11.67 -6.92
N VAL A 106 -22.10 -12.93 -7.05
CA VAL A 106 -22.74 -13.95 -7.89
C VAL A 106 -23.73 -14.76 -7.06
#